data_AF-A0A1I7FS81-F1
#
_entry.id   AF-A0A1I7FS81-F1
#
_cell.length_a   1.000
_cell.length_b   1.000
_cell.length_c   1.000
_cell.angle_alpha   90.00
_cell.angle_beta   90.00
_cell.angle_gamma   90.00
#
_symmetry.space_group_name_H-M   'P 1'
#
loop_
_entity.id
_entity.type
_entity.pdbx_description
1 polymer ?
#
loop_
_entity_poly.entity_id
_entity_poly.type
_entity_poly.pdbx_seq_one_letter_code
_entity_poly.pdbx_strand_id
1 'polypeptide(L)'
;MAEKGNTMLRQLLAVAGFALAAHTVQAAEAGRIIYVAGSAQVADRAATLNAPVQEGEMLVTGKDGFIYIKTADDGLFILRPSTKARIAAYYIDKQNPANTRIKLELLSGVARSKSGEAVKLARQNFRFNTPVAAIGVRGTDFTVFTDQDTSRVTVLTGGITISGFDGACRPEGGGPCEGAAARELFATQKGQLLQIRRGQPAPQMLPETNAVSPDAVAPPRPDEPGKSPATTLLPPPQAPSLDAQKTNTLKQQLGSNQEPGDGGNVVTPEQPGVPTDPIVTVPPVTETGPLPTEPTKPVDPKPADPVKVVPDRGIVWGRWQPVLDQAAAVDLVAELNKGSELVAQNSYYALFRTQGKEYLVPERGGVSFELSGGSAVIRDDNTAIANRLASVENGVLKFNFDNRTFATNFDLVNQSERLLMQSTGKVSSDGRFVGDPLYVQPNNMSVSGFISLENSGTAAYLFDSRLSGGRTVYGATSWNKPK
;
A
#
# COMPACT_ATOMS: atom_id res chain seq x y z
N MET A 1 -82.78 -1.09 28.18
CA MET A 1 -82.15 -1.78 27.02
C MET A 1 -80.97 -0.94 26.56
N ALA A 2 -79.77 -1.17 27.12
CA ALA A 2 -78.56 -0.44 26.71
C ALA A 2 -77.32 -1.23 27.12
N GLU A 3 -77.08 -2.38 26.48
CA GLU A 3 -75.83 -3.12 26.70
C GLU A 3 -75.56 -4.06 25.51
N LYS A 4 -75.08 -3.53 24.38
CA LYS A 4 -74.59 -4.35 23.25
C LYS A 4 -73.72 -3.58 22.24
N GLY A 5 -73.00 -2.54 22.70
CA GLY A 5 -72.22 -1.68 21.81
C GLY A 5 -70.70 -1.82 21.89
N ASN A 6 -70.14 -2.57 22.84
CA ASN A 6 -68.72 -2.39 23.20
C ASN A 6 -67.80 -3.61 23.00
N THR A 7 -68.30 -4.69 22.40
CA THR A 7 -67.53 -5.94 22.22
C THR A 7 -66.90 -6.09 20.83
N MET A 8 -67.42 -5.45 19.78
CA MET A 8 -66.83 -5.55 18.43
C MET A 8 -65.64 -4.62 18.19
N LEU A 9 -65.46 -3.55 18.98
CA LEU A 9 -64.33 -2.64 18.81
C LEU A 9 -63.04 -3.17 19.47
N ARG A 10 -63.16 -4.10 20.43
CA ARG A 10 -62.01 -4.71 21.12
C ARG A 10 -61.40 -5.91 20.36
N GLN A 11 -62.13 -6.53 19.44
CA GLN A 11 -61.60 -7.66 18.64
C GLN A 11 -60.91 -7.22 17.35
N LEU A 12 -61.13 -5.99 16.88
CA LEU A 12 -60.42 -5.41 15.73
C LEU A 12 -59.07 -4.77 16.08
N LEU A 13 -58.78 -4.55 17.37
CA LEU A 13 -57.50 -4.02 17.86
C LEU A 13 -56.47 -5.10 18.22
N ALA A 14 -56.87 -6.38 18.26
CA ALA A 14 -55.98 -7.48 18.63
C ALA A 14 -55.20 -8.12 17.46
N VAL A 15 -55.44 -7.68 16.21
CA VAL A 15 -54.72 -8.18 15.01
C VAL A 15 -53.66 -7.18 14.50
N ALA A 16 -53.60 -5.97 15.06
CA ALA A 16 -52.67 -4.92 14.63
C ALA A 16 -51.34 -4.88 15.44
N GLY A 17 -51.08 -5.88 16.29
CA GLY A 17 -49.97 -5.88 17.26
C GLY A 17 -48.75 -6.73 16.92
N PHE A 18 -48.61 -7.21 15.68
CA PHE A 18 -47.49 -8.06 15.26
C PHE A 18 -46.79 -7.59 13.98
N ALA A 19 -46.74 -6.27 13.75
CA ALA A 19 -45.76 -5.70 12.84
C ALA A 19 -44.42 -5.62 13.59
N LEU A 20 -43.71 -6.76 13.63
CA LEU A 20 -42.29 -6.79 13.97
C LEU A 20 -41.60 -5.67 13.17
N ALA A 21 -41.03 -4.71 13.89
CA ALA A 21 -39.98 -3.86 13.36
C ALA A 21 -38.81 -4.79 13.00
N ALA A 22 -38.84 -5.30 11.77
CA ALA A 22 -37.65 -5.82 11.13
C ALA A 22 -36.74 -4.60 10.94
N HIS A 23 -35.93 -4.30 11.95
CA HIS A 23 -34.76 -3.47 11.79
C HIS A 23 -33.89 -4.19 10.76
N THR A 24 -34.03 -3.82 9.49
CA THR A 24 -33.05 -4.16 8.48
C THR A 24 -31.79 -3.44 8.89
N VAL A 25 -30.93 -4.13 9.64
CA VAL A 25 -29.53 -3.75 9.79
C VAL A 25 -28.97 -3.79 8.38
N GLN A 26 -28.99 -2.65 7.70
CA GLN A 26 -28.28 -2.50 6.44
C GLN A 26 -26.80 -2.58 6.80
N ALA A 27 -26.21 -3.74 6.53
CA ALA A 27 -24.76 -3.89 6.52
C ALA A 27 -24.19 -2.81 5.60
N ALA A 28 -23.13 -2.12 6.07
CA ALA A 28 -22.51 -1.05 5.32
C ALA A 28 -21.75 -1.60 4.11
N GLU A 29 -21.81 -0.89 2.99
CA GLU A 29 -21.09 -1.27 1.76
C GLU A 29 -19.59 -1.11 1.99
N ALA A 30 -18.88 -2.23 2.10
CA ALA A 30 -17.44 -2.26 2.27
C ALA A 30 -16.69 -2.00 0.96
N GLY A 31 -17.29 -2.39 -0.17
CA GLY A 31 -16.70 -2.20 -1.49
C GLY A 31 -17.53 -2.80 -2.61
N ARG A 32 -16.96 -2.83 -3.81
CA ARG A 32 -17.57 -3.39 -5.02
C ARG A 32 -16.62 -4.30 -5.76
N ILE A 33 -17.17 -5.38 -6.32
CA ILE A 33 -16.42 -6.29 -7.16
C ILE A 33 -16.09 -5.59 -8.49
N ILE A 34 -14.81 -5.40 -8.77
CA ILE A 34 -14.32 -4.80 -10.03
C ILE A 34 -13.80 -5.85 -11.01
N TYR A 35 -13.65 -7.09 -10.57
CA TYR A 35 -13.28 -8.22 -11.41
C TYR A 35 -13.73 -9.54 -10.77
N VAL A 36 -14.22 -10.46 -11.59
CA VAL A 36 -14.50 -11.84 -11.19
C VAL A 36 -14.12 -12.79 -12.32
N ALA A 37 -13.48 -13.90 -11.98
CA ALA A 37 -13.20 -15.00 -12.90
C ALA A 37 -13.39 -16.34 -12.20
N GLY A 38 -13.72 -17.39 -12.94
CA GLY A 38 -13.93 -18.74 -12.42
C GLY A 38 -15.09 -18.84 -11.41
N SER A 39 -15.07 -19.86 -10.57
CA SER A 39 -16.07 -20.04 -9.51
C SER A 39 -15.81 -19.07 -8.34
N ALA A 40 -16.78 -18.22 -8.03
CA ALA A 40 -16.67 -17.21 -6.98
C ALA A 40 -18.03 -16.89 -6.36
N GLN A 41 -18.08 -16.70 -5.04
CA GLN A 41 -19.28 -16.43 -4.27
C GLN A 41 -19.04 -15.33 -3.24
N VAL A 42 -20.09 -14.54 -3.00
CA VAL A 42 -20.20 -13.57 -1.91
C VAL A 42 -21.43 -13.94 -1.09
N ALA A 43 -21.26 -14.23 0.20
CA ALA A 43 -22.25 -14.89 1.04
C ALA A 43 -22.82 -16.13 0.30
N ASP A 44 -24.13 -16.18 0.07
CA ASP A 44 -24.82 -17.30 -0.58
C ASP A 44 -25.13 -17.06 -2.07
N ARG A 45 -24.54 -16.01 -2.67
CA ARG A 45 -24.76 -15.64 -4.08
C ARG A 45 -23.48 -15.71 -4.89
N ALA A 46 -23.63 -15.96 -6.19
CA ALA A 46 -22.52 -15.88 -7.14
C ALA A 46 -21.93 -14.45 -7.15
N ALA A 47 -20.59 -14.36 -7.16
CA ALA A 47 -19.90 -13.09 -7.32
C ALA A 47 -20.07 -12.60 -8.76
N THR A 48 -20.52 -11.35 -8.93
CA THR A 48 -20.71 -10.73 -10.24
C THR A 48 -20.05 -9.35 -10.28
N LEU A 49 -19.64 -8.92 -11.48
CA LEU A 49 -19.03 -7.62 -11.68
C LEU A 49 -19.97 -6.49 -11.21
N ASN A 50 -19.42 -5.47 -10.57
CA ASN A 50 -20.08 -4.33 -9.94
C ASN A 50 -21.01 -4.64 -8.76
N ALA A 51 -21.15 -5.91 -8.38
CA ALA A 51 -21.94 -6.27 -7.21
C ALA A 51 -21.32 -5.68 -5.94
N PRO A 52 -22.13 -5.12 -5.02
CA PRO A 52 -21.64 -4.64 -3.75
C PRO A 52 -21.20 -5.82 -2.88
N VAL A 53 -20.23 -5.55 -2.02
CA VAL A 53 -19.81 -6.43 -0.93
C VAL A 53 -20.07 -5.68 0.36
N GLN A 54 -20.86 -6.28 1.22
CA GLN A 54 -21.27 -5.71 2.50
C GLN A 54 -20.34 -6.17 3.61
N GLU A 55 -20.28 -5.39 4.68
CA GLU A 55 -19.66 -5.81 5.93
C GLU A 55 -20.28 -7.13 6.43
N GLY A 56 -19.41 -8.02 6.93
CA GLY A 56 -19.76 -9.33 7.44
C GLY A 56 -19.90 -10.43 6.39
N GLU A 57 -20.01 -10.10 5.08
CA GLU A 57 -20.17 -11.11 4.04
C GLU A 57 -18.92 -11.99 3.88
N MET A 58 -19.15 -13.30 3.72
CA MET A 58 -18.12 -14.27 3.38
C MET A 58 -17.79 -14.21 1.89
N LEU A 59 -16.53 -14.36 1.55
CA LEU A 59 -16.03 -14.34 0.18
C LEU A 59 -15.33 -15.67 -0.09
N VAL A 60 -15.73 -16.37 -1.15
CA VAL A 60 -15.20 -17.70 -1.47
C VAL A 60 -14.85 -17.80 -2.95
N THR A 61 -13.65 -18.26 -3.25
CA THR A 61 -13.19 -18.58 -4.61
C THR A 61 -12.92 -20.07 -4.76
N GLY A 62 -13.30 -20.64 -5.90
CA GLY A 62 -12.95 -21.99 -6.32
C GLY A 62 -11.50 -22.08 -6.82
N LYS A 63 -11.12 -23.26 -7.31
CA LYS A 63 -9.76 -23.57 -7.82
C LYS A 63 -9.31 -22.74 -9.03
N ASP A 64 -10.26 -22.12 -9.73
CA ASP A 64 -10.07 -21.23 -10.88
C ASP A 64 -10.60 -19.81 -10.58
N GLY A 65 -11.03 -19.58 -9.33
CA GLY A 65 -11.74 -18.40 -8.90
C GLY A 65 -10.84 -17.22 -8.56
N PHE A 66 -11.19 -16.03 -9.04
CA PHE A 66 -10.57 -14.77 -8.63
C PHE A 66 -11.67 -13.73 -8.36
N ILE A 67 -11.50 -12.93 -7.32
CA ILE A 67 -12.36 -11.76 -7.05
C ILE A 67 -11.47 -10.58 -6.73
N TYR A 68 -11.63 -9.46 -7.44
CA TYR A 68 -10.99 -8.20 -7.07
C TYR A 68 -12.07 -7.26 -6.56
N ILE A 69 -11.87 -6.73 -5.36
CA ILE A 69 -12.80 -5.83 -4.68
C ILE A 69 -12.11 -4.49 -4.53
N LYS A 70 -12.72 -3.44 -5.09
CA LYS A 70 -12.36 -2.07 -4.77
C LYS A 70 -13.14 -1.64 -3.54
N THR A 71 -12.45 -1.27 -2.47
CA THR A 71 -13.10 -0.87 -1.22
C THR A 71 -13.65 0.55 -1.30
N ALA A 72 -14.50 0.93 -0.34
CA ALA A 72 -15.15 2.23 -0.30
C ALA A 72 -14.18 3.44 -0.19
N ASP A 73 -12.92 3.20 0.18
CA ASP A 73 -11.83 4.19 0.29
C ASP A 73 -10.74 4.01 -0.78
N ASP A 74 -11.09 3.45 -1.94
CA ASP A 74 -10.17 3.21 -3.08
C ASP A 74 -9.00 2.24 -2.79
N GLY A 75 -9.12 1.44 -1.72
CA GLY A 75 -8.27 0.29 -1.48
C GLY A 75 -8.60 -0.89 -2.42
N LEU A 76 -7.77 -1.93 -2.34
CA LEU A 76 -7.93 -3.14 -3.16
C LEU A 76 -7.81 -4.38 -2.28
N PHE A 77 -8.78 -5.28 -2.41
CA PHE A 77 -8.75 -6.60 -1.79
C PHE A 77 -8.97 -7.68 -2.84
N ILE A 78 -7.96 -8.51 -3.06
CA ILE A 78 -7.94 -9.54 -4.10
C ILE A 78 -7.95 -10.90 -3.42
N LEU A 79 -8.89 -11.76 -3.83
CA LEU A 79 -8.90 -13.17 -3.51
C LEU A 79 -8.43 -13.96 -4.73
N ARG A 80 -7.40 -14.79 -4.52
CA ARG A 80 -6.88 -15.72 -5.52
C ARG A 80 -7.62 -17.08 -5.43
N PRO A 81 -7.27 -18.10 -6.23
CA PRO A 81 -7.96 -19.38 -6.18
C PRO A 81 -7.94 -20.02 -4.80
N SER A 82 -8.98 -20.82 -4.54
CA SER A 82 -9.13 -21.61 -3.31
C SER A 82 -9.04 -20.77 -2.03
N THR A 83 -9.63 -19.57 -2.04
CA THR A 83 -9.56 -18.60 -0.94
C THR A 83 -10.90 -18.43 -0.26
N LYS A 84 -10.86 -18.35 1.07
CA LYS A 84 -12.00 -17.98 1.93
C LYS A 84 -11.59 -16.77 2.76
N ALA A 85 -12.34 -15.69 2.64
CA ALA A 85 -12.11 -14.45 3.37
C ALA A 85 -13.42 -13.83 3.86
N ARG A 86 -13.34 -12.82 4.71
CA ARG A 86 -14.46 -12.00 5.18
C ARG A 86 -14.01 -10.56 5.30
N ILE A 87 -14.88 -9.62 4.96
CA ILE A 87 -14.72 -8.23 5.36
C ILE A 87 -15.47 -8.05 6.67
N ALA A 88 -14.78 -8.22 7.81
CA ALA A 88 -15.42 -8.30 9.12
C ALA A 88 -15.91 -6.94 9.64
N ALA A 89 -15.20 -5.86 9.33
CA ALA A 89 -15.62 -4.49 9.60
C ALA A 89 -15.13 -3.54 8.51
N TYR A 90 -15.97 -2.61 8.04
CA TYR A 90 -15.56 -1.61 7.05
C TYR A 90 -16.27 -0.27 7.25
N TYR A 91 -16.02 0.35 8.41
CA TYR A 91 -16.62 1.63 8.77
C TYR A 91 -15.64 2.78 8.55
N ILE A 92 -16.03 3.76 7.74
CA ILE A 92 -15.23 4.96 7.45
C ILE A 92 -15.98 6.19 7.95
N ASP A 93 -15.36 6.91 8.89
CA ASP A 93 -15.85 8.19 9.37
C ASP A 93 -15.08 9.32 8.69
N LYS A 94 -15.72 9.97 7.70
CA LYS A 94 -15.12 11.08 6.95
C LYS A 94 -15.00 12.37 7.76
N GLN A 95 -15.82 12.53 8.80
CA GLN A 95 -15.80 13.73 9.65
C GLN A 95 -14.73 13.62 10.73
N ASN A 96 -14.57 12.42 11.29
CA ASN A 96 -13.55 12.13 12.28
C ASN A 96 -12.78 10.85 11.89
N PRO A 97 -11.71 10.96 11.08
CA PRO A 97 -10.95 9.81 10.60
C PRO A 97 -10.48 8.84 11.70
N ALA A 98 -10.24 9.32 12.93
CA ALA A 98 -9.84 8.49 14.07
C ALA A 98 -10.90 7.46 14.49
N ASN A 99 -12.16 7.61 14.06
CA ASN A 99 -13.24 6.65 14.31
C ASN A 99 -13.37 5.57 13.23
N THR A 100 -12.63 5.69 12.11
CA THR A 100 -12.61 4.69 11.04
C THR A 100 -12.12 3.36 11.60
N ARG A 101 -12.81 2.26 11.28
CA ARG A 101 -12.47 0.89 11.71
C ARG A 101 -12.54 -0.04 10.52
N ILE A 102 -11.41 -0.65 10.16
CA ILE A 102 -11.31 -1.56 9.03
C ILE A 102 -10.70 -2.87 9.50
N LYS A 103 -11.48 -3.95 9.38
CA LYS A 103 -11.05 -5.30 9.72
C LYS A 103 -11.31 -6.27 8.57
N LEU A 104 -10.24 -6.84 8.03
CA LEU A 104 -10.27 -7.89 7.02
C LEU A 104 -9.86 -9.21 7.66
N GLU A 105 -10.42 -10.31 7.20
CA GLU A 105 -10.08 -11.65 7.69
C GLU A 105 -9.85 -12.60 6.52
N LEU A 106 -8.71 -13.28 6.50
CA LEU A 106 -8.41 -14.37 5.59
C LEU A 106 -8.48 -15.68 6.37
N LEU A 107 -9.43 -16.55 6.04
CA LEU A 107 -9.63 -17.82 6.73
C LEU A 107 -8.75 -18.92 6.15
N SER A 108 -8.54 -18.90 4.83
CA SER A 108 -7.64 -19.83 4.12
C SER A 108 -7.35 -19.33 2.71
N GLY A 109 -6.23 -19.74 2.12
CA GLY A 109 -5.85 -19.45 0.74
C GLY A 109 -4.91 -18.26 0.62
N VAL A 110 -4.99 -17.52 -0.48
CA VAL A 110 -4.12 -16.38 -0.77
C VAL A 110 -4.96 -15.14 -1.07
N ALA A 111 -4.68 -14.07 -0.33
CA ALA A 111 -5.27 -12.77 -0.60
C ALA A 111 -4.20 -11.69 -0.66
N ARG A 112 -4.45 -10.67 -1.48
CA ARG A 112 -3.64 -9.46 -1.52
C ARG A 112 -4.47 -8.29 -1.08
N SER A 113 -3.90 -7.44 -0.23
CA SER A 113 -4.55 -6.24 0.28
C SER A 113 -3.65 -5.04 0.03
N LYS A 114 -4.23 -4.01 -0.59
CA LYS A 114 -3.67 -2.67 -0.70
C LYS A 114 -4.57 -1.73 0.08
N SER A 115 -4.02 -1.10 1.11
CA SER A 115 -4.77 -0.15 1.95
C SER A 115 -5.26 1.05 1.15
N GLY A 116 -6.51 1.46 1.37
CA GLY A 116 -7.09 2.68 0.79
C GLY A 116 -6.73 3.96 1.55
N GLU A 117 -7.34 5.07 1.15
CA GLU A 117 -7.03 6.39 1.67
C GLU A 117 -7.42 6.57 3.14
N ALA A 118 -8.54 5.98 3.59
CA ALA A 118 -9.02 6.13 4.96
C ALA A 118 -8.05 5.48 5.97
N VAL A 119 -7.44 4.36 5.58
CA VAL A 119 -6.43 3.66 6.40
C VAL A 119 -5.19 4.53 6.65
N LYS A 120 -4.82 5.42 5.73
CA LYS A 120 -3.63 6.29 5.91
C LYS A 120 -3.79 7.24 7.11
N LEU A 121 -5.02 7.64 7.40
CA LEU A 121 -5.38 8.55 8.50
C LEU A 121 -5.77 7.81 9.80
N ALA A 122 -6.04 6.50 9.72
CA ALA A 122 -6.54 5.68 10.82
C ALA A 122 -5.79 4.35 10.95
N ARG A 123 -4.47 4.37 10.80
CA ARG A 123 -3.60 3.16 10.75
C ARG A 123 -3.76 2.28 11.99
N GLN A 124 -3.97 2.91 13.14
CA GLN A 124 -4.21 2.27 14.44
C GLN A 124 -5.52 1.46 14.51
N ASN A 125 -6.43 1.65 13.55
CA ASN A 125 -7.72 0.97 13.47
C ASN A 125 -7.86 0.07 12.23
N PHE A 126 -6.74 -0.24 11.58
CA PHE A 126 -6.70 -1.24 10.54
C PHE A 126 -6.19 -2.56 11.11
N ARG A 127 -6.90 -3.64 10.78
CA ARG A 127 -6.47 -4.99 11.12
C ARG A 127 -6.77 -5.99 10.01
N PHE A 128 -5.79 -6.84 9.73
CA PHE A 128 -5.94 -8.00 8.87
C PHE A 128 -5.65 -9.27 9.66
N ASN A 129 -6.66 -10.09 9.90
CA ASN A 129 -6.52 -11.34 10.64
C ASN A 129 -6.37 -12.54 9.71
N THR A 130 -5.61 -13.51 10.19
CA THR A 130 -5.52 -14.88 9.70
C THR A 130 -5.90 -15.83 10.85
N PRO A 131 -5.97 -17.16 10.66
CA PRO A 131 -6.26 -18.08 11.76
C PRO A 131 -5.19 -18.10 12.87
N VAL A 132 -3.96 -17.66 12.59
CA VAL A 132 -2.83 -17.75 13.53
C VAL A 132 -2.19 -16.41 13.89
N ALA A 133 -2.54 -15.32 13.20
CA ALA A 133 -1.89 -14.03 13.36
C ALA A 133 -2.76 -12.82 13.01
N ALA A 134 -2.39 -11.68 13.58
CA ALA A 134 -2.89 -10.35 13.23
C ALA A 134 -1.82 -9.55 12.51
N ILE A 135 -2.23 -8.83 11.47
CA ILE A 135 -1.38 -7.99 10.63
C ILE A 135 -1.90 -6.56 10.66
N GLY A 136 -1.01 -5.61 10.96
CA GLY A 136 -1.24 -4.18 10.85
C GLY A 136 -0.48 -3.58 9.66
N VAL A 137 -0.87 -2.39 9.22
CA VAL A 137 -0.32 -1.79 8.00
C VAL A 137 0.11 -0.34 8.19
N ARG A 138 1.14 0.05 7.42
CA ARG A 138 1.60 1.43 7.27
C ARG A 138 1.63 1.84 5.79
N GLY A 139 0.45 1.84 5.15
CA GLY A 139 0.27 2.36 3.79
C GLY A 139 0.82 1.38 2.79
N THR A 140 0.21 0.21 2.74
CA THR A 140 0.88 -1.02 2.35
C THR A 140 0.13 -1.73 1.24
N ASP A 141 0.90 -2.37 0.37
CA ASP A 141 0.43 -3.39 -0.56
C ASP A 141 1.16 -4.68 -0.22
N PHE A 142 0.43 -5.71 0.20
CA PHE A 142 1.00 -6.96 0.69
C PHE A 142 0.16 -8.16 0.28
N THR A 143 0.81 -9.31 0.11
CA THR A 143 0.15 -10.60 -0.20
C THR A 143 0.32 -11.54 0.98
N VAL A 144 -0.78 -12.17 1.39
CA VAL A 144 -0.84 -13.13 2.50
C VAL A 144 -1.28 -14.47 1.96
N PHE A 145 -0.51 -15.51 2.26
CA PHE A 145 -1.00 -16.88 2.27
C PHE A 145 -1.35 -17.28 3.70
N THR A 146 -2.43 -18.01 3.90
CA THR A 146 -2.69 -18.67 5.18
C THR A 146 -3.45 -19.99 5.03
N ASP A 147 -3.21 -20.88 5.98
CA ASP A 147 -4.04 -22.03 6.30
C ASP A 147 -4.33 -22.05 7.81
N GLN A 148 -4.74 -23.19 8.36
CA GLN A 148 -5.02 -23.33 9.79
C GLN A 148 -3.77 -23.29 10.66
N ASP A 149 -2.58 -23.53 10.11
CA ASP A 149 -1.35 -23.74 10.86
C ASP A 149 -0.30 -22.67 10.60
N THR A 150 -0.31 -22.02 9.43
CA THR A 150 0.73 -21.10 8.99
C THR A 150 0.14 -19.89 8.26
N SER A 151 0.73 -18.73 8.51
CA SER A 151 0.57 -17.53 7.66
C SER A 151 1.92 -17.06 7.14
N ARG A 152 1.97 -16.64 5.89
CA ARG A 152 3.15 -16.08 5.22
C ARG A 152 2.80 -14.77 4.53
N VAL A 153 3.61 -13.75 4.72
CA VAL A 153 3.34 -12.40 4.20
C VAL A 153 4.54 -11.84 3.45
N THR A 154 4.29 -11.32 2.26
CA THR A 154 5.24 -10.55 1.44
C THR A 154 4.71 -9.14 1.22
N VAL A 155 5.61 -8.16 1.15
CA VAL A 155 5.28 -6.72 1.05
C VAL A 155 5.79 -6.16 -0.28
N LEU A 156 4.88 -5.58 -1.06
CA LEU A 156 5.19 -4.93 -2.34
C LEU A 156 5.51 -3.44 -2.13
N THR A 157 4.72 -2.75 -1.32
CA THR A 157 4.91 -1.33 -0.99
C THR A 157 4.57 -1.07 0.47
N GLY A 158 5.18 -0.04 1.08
CA GLY A 158 4.93 0.32 2.49
C GLY A 158 5.60 -0.64 3.47
N GLY A 159 4.88 -0.98 4.54
CA GLY A 159 5.34 -1.94 5.55
C GLY A 159 4.20 -2.54 6.38
N ILE A 160 4.41 -3.74 6.91
CA ILE A 160 3.48 -4.39 7.84
C ILE A 160 4.12 -4.58 9.20
N THR A 161 3.26 -4.74 10.21
CA THR A 161 3.59 -5.45 11.45
C THR A 161 2.74 -6.72 11.52
N ILE A 162 3.30 -7.82 12.00
CA ILE A 162 2.60 -9.08 12.21
C ILE A 162 2.92 -9.64 13.58
N SER A 163 1.91 -10.20 14.25
CA SER A 163 2.03 -10.88 15.54
C SER A 163 1.13 -12.10 15.58
N GLY A 164 1.56 -13.13 16.30
CA GLY A 164 0.69 -14.25 16.67
C GLY A 164 -0.40 -13.80 17.65
N PHE A 165 -1.44 -14.61 17.78
CA PHE A 165 -2.42 -14.43 18.85
C PHE A 165 -1.87 -14.96 20.17
N ASP A 166 -1.38 -14.04 20.99
CA ASP A 166 -0.72 -14.23 22.27
C ASP A 166 -1.07 -13.03 23.16
N GLY A 167 -1.32 -13.28 24.44
CA GLY A 167 -1.37 -12.23 25.46
C GLY A 167 -2.42 -11.16 25.16
N ALA A 168 -1.96 -9.93 24.90
CA ALA A 168 -2.82 -8.78 24.56
C ALA A 168 -3.31 -8.79 23.10
N CYS A 169 -2.69 -9.56 22.20
CA CYS A 169 -3.09 -9.66 20.80
C CYS A 169 -4.19 -10.71 20.64
N ARG A 170 -5.46 -10.30 20.82
CA ARG A 170 -6.61 -11.21 20.68
C ARG A 170 -7.32 -11.06 19.34
N PRO A 171 -7.92 -12.11 18.74
CA PRO A 171 -8.58 -12.05 17.42
C PRO A 171 -9.69 -10.99 17.28
N GLU A 172 -10.32 -10.58 18.37
CA GLU A 172 -11.38 -9.57 18.43
C GLU A 172 -10.90 -8.12 18.41
N GLY A 173 -9.61 -7.86 18.64
CA GLY A 173 -9.03 -6.51 18.55
C GLY A 173 -9.22 -5.84 17.17
N GLY A 174 -9.14 -4.51 17.14
CA GLY A 174 -9.37 -3.71 15.93
C GLY A 174 -8.13 -3.04 15.34
N GLY A 175 -6.99 -3.08 16.03
CA GLY A 175 -5.75 -2.42 15.62
C GLY A 175 -4.58 -3.38 15.40
N PRO A 176 -3.40 -2.84 15.01
CA PRO A 176 -2.16 -3.61 14.97
C PRO A 176 -1.84 -4.17 16.36
N CYS A 177 -1.25 -5.36 16.39
CA CYS A 177 -0.67 -5.89 17.61
C CYS A 177 0.77 -5.39 17.74
N GLU A 178 1.06 -4.71 18.83
CA GLU A 178 2.37 -4.15 19.15
C GLU A 178 3.00 -4.88 20.35
N GLY A 179 4.32 -4.87 20.43
CA GLY A 179 5.07 -5.47 21.55
C GLY A 179 6.20 -6.40 21.10
N ALA A 180 6.81 -7.07 22.06
CA ALA A 180 8.02 -7.88 21.85
C ALA A 180 7.82 -9.08 20.89
N ALA A 181 6.58 -9.57 20.78
CA ALA A 181 6.18 -10.66 19.89
C ALA A 181 5.94 -10.22 18.44
N ALA A 182 5.76 -8.92 18.19
CA ALA A 182 5.50 -8.40 16.85
C ALA A 182 6.78 -8.28 16.02
N ARG A 183 6.66 -8.44 14.70
CA ARG A 183 7.76 -8.22 13.74
C ARG A 183 7.28 -7.39 12.56
N GLU A 184 8.18 -6.57 12.05
CA GLU A 184 7.91 -5.71 10.91
C GLU A 184 8.59 -6.22 9.65
N LEU A 185 7.95 -5.96 8.51
CA LEU A 185 8.51 -6.19 7.18
C LEU A 185 8.18 -5.00 6.29
N PHE A 186 9.21 -4.43 5.68
CA PHE A 186 9.10 -3.28 4.77
C PHE A 186 9.42 -3.67 3.33
N ALA A 187 8.86 -2.95 2.36
CA ALA A 187 9.12 -3.16 0.93
C ALA A 187 10.61 -2.98 0.54
N THR A 188 11.40 -2.29 1.37
CA THR A 188 12.85 -2.13 1.19
C THR A 188 13.61 -3.45 1.42
N GLN A 189 13.02 -4.40 2.17
CA GLN A 189 13.58 -5.72 2.46
C GLN A 189 13.21 -6.72 1.37
N LYS A 190 13.67 -6.46 0.14
CA LYS A 190 13.36 -7.31 -1.02
C LYS A 190 13.83 -8.75 -0.82
N GLY A 191 13.02 -9.71 -1.28
CA GLY A 191 13.34 -11.14 -1.18
C GLY A 191 13.22 -11.68 0.24
N GLN A 192 12.46 -11.02 1.12
CA GLN A 192 12.15 -11.50 2.46
C GLN A 192 10.64 -11.61 2.65
N LEU A 193 10.23 -12.59 3.44
CA LEU A 193 8.86 -12.76 3.90
C LEU A 193 8.84 -12.98 5.42
N LEU A 194 7.71 -12.69 6.04
CA LEU A 194 7.44 -13.10 7.42
C LEU A 194 6.55 -14.33 7.42
N GLN A 195 6.94 -15.34 8.18
CA GLN A 195 6.15 -16.53 8.44
C GLN A 195 5.84 -16.63 9.93
N ILE A 196 4.63 -17.03 10.26
CA ILE A 196 4.26 -17.41 11.62
C ILE A 196 3.42 -18.68 11.59
N ARG A 197 3.67 -19.58 12.54
CA ARG A 197 2.89 -20.79 12.73
C ARG A 197 2.07 -20.74 14.02
N ARG A 198 1.00 -21.53 14.06
CA ARG A 198 0.18 -21.72 15.25
C ARG A 198 1.06 -22.10 16.44
N GLY A 199 0.91 -21.37 17.55
CA GLY A 199 1.67 -21.60 18.78
C GLY A 199 3.11 -21.08 18.77
N GLN A 200 3.60 -20.45 17.67
CA GLN A 200 4.88 -19.75 17.71
C GLN A 200 4.74 -18.41 18.45
N PRO A 201 5.71 -18.06 19.32
CA PRO A 201 5.64 -16.83 20.12
C PRO A 201 5.93 -15.56 19.31
N ALA A 202 6.60 -15.67 18.16
CA ALA A 202 6.89 -14.55 17.28
C ALA A 202 7.04 -15.00 15.81
N PRO A 203 6.72 -14.13 14.84
CA PRO A 203 7.01 -14.37 13.43
C PRO A 203 8.50 -14.51 13.15
N GLN A 204 8.83 -15.32 12.15
CA GLN A 204 10.17 -15.56 11.65
C GLN A 204 10.35 -14.93 10.28
N MET A 205 11.46 -14.22 10.10
CA MET A 205 11.87 -13.68 8.80
C MET A 205 12.58 -14.77 8.01
N LEU A 206 12.12 -15.02 6.80
CA LEU A 206 12.65 -16.04 5.90
C LEU A 206 12.97 -15.41 4.55
N PRO A 207 13.98 -15.91 3.82
CA PRO A 207 14.15 -15.58 2.42
C PRO A 207 12.91 -15.99 1.62
N GLU A 208 12.43 -15.09 0.77
CA GLU A 208 11.36 -15.38 -0.18
C GLU A 208 11.92 -16.27 -1.29
N THR A 209 11.65 -17.57 -1.19
CA THR A 209 11.92 -18.53 -2.26
C THR A 209 10.61 -19.01 -2.87
N ASN A 210 10.66 -19.51 -4.10
CA ASN A 210 9.50 -20.05 -4.81
C ASN A 210 8.78 -21.19 -4.04
N ALA A 211 9.39 -21.81 -3.04
CA ALA A 211 8.71 -22.86 -2.26
C ALA A 211 7.77 -22.30 -1.17
N VAL A 212 7.97 -21.05 -0.74
CA VAL A 212 7.29 -20.49 0.44
C VAL A 212 6.57 -19.17 0.17
N SER A 213 6.79 -18.51 -0.96
CA SER A 213 6.08 -17.27 -1.31
C SER A 213 4.58 -17.50 -1.51
N PRO A 214 3.70 -16.59 -1.03
CA PRO A 214 2.27 -16.63 -1.34
C PRO A 214 1.95 -16.69 -2.85
N ASP A 215 2.79 -16.05 -3.68
CA ASP A 215 2.63 -16.07 -5.14
C ASP A 215 2.93 -17.43 -5.76
N ALA A 216 3.79 -18.23 -5.14
CA ALA A 216 4.03 -19.57 -5.62
C ALA A 216 2.89 -20.53 -5.28
N VAL A 217 2.18 -20.29 -4.17
CA VAL A 217 1.02 -21.07 -3.77
C VAL A 217 -0.17 -20.80 -4.70
N ALA A 218 -0.47 -19.53 -4.94
CA ALA A 218 -1.50 -19.11 -5.88
C ALA A 218 -0.96 -17.95 -6.72
N PRO A 219 -0.55 -18.20 -7.97
CA PRO A 219 0.04 -17.17 -8.82
C PRO A 219 -0.88 -15.97 -9.06
N PRO A 220 -0.33 -14.75 -9.11
CA PRO A 220 -1.09 -13.59 -9.56
C PRO A 220 -1.53 -13.79 -11.01
N ARG A 221 -2.68 -13.24 -11.37
CA ARG A 221 -3.04 -13.15 -12.79
C ARG A 221 -2.21 -12.07 -13.49
N PRO A 222 -2.07 -12.14 -14.82
CA PRO A 222 -1.39 -11.09 -15.59
C PRO A 222 -1.99 -9.69 -15.43
N ASP A 223 -3.29 -9.61 -15.15
CA ASP A 223 -4.05 -8.39 -14.93
C ASP A 223 -4.11 -7.95 -13.45
N GLU A 224 -3.44 -8.67 -12.54
CA GLU A 224 -3.36 -8.26 -11.14
C GLU A 224 -2.52 -6.97 -11.00
N PRO A 225 -3.10 -5.85 -10.53
CA PRO A 225 -2.42 -4.55 -10.53
C PRO A 225 -1.09 -4.62 -9.76
N GLY A 226 0.04 -4.27 -10.37
CA GLY A 226 1.34 -4.20 -9.67
C GLY A 226 2.16 -5.50 -9.58
N LYS A 227 1.76 -6.59 -10.25
CA LYS A 227 2.62 -7.77 -10.47
C LYS A 227 2.67 -8.14 -11.96
N SER A 228 3.86 -8.32 -12.52
CA SER A 228 4.05 -8.90 -13.86
C SER A 228 3.72 -10.40 -13.83
N PRO A 229 3.17 -10.98 -14.92
CA PRO A 229 2.85 -12.41 -14.96
C PRO A 229 4.10 -13.26 -14.75
N ALA A 230 3.97 -14.29 -13.91
CA ALA A 230 4.95 -15.36 -13.82
C ALA A 230 4.98 -16.11 -15.17
N THR A 231 5.96 -15.80 -16.02
CA THR A 231 6.25 -16.62 -17.20
C THR A 231 6.67 -18.00 -16.70
N THR A 232 5.87 -19.01 -17.03
CA THR A 232 6.24 -20.43 -16.96
C THR A 232 7.55 -20.64 -17.70
N LEU A 233 8.67 -20.65 -16.97
CA LEU A 233 9.97 -21.01 -17.51
C LEU A 233 10.10 -22.53 -17.44
N LEU A 234 10.19 -23.15 -18.62
CA LEU A 234 10.79 -24.46 -18.81
C LEU A 234 12.16 -24.51 -18.10
N PRO A 235 12.58 -25.65 -17.52
CA PRO A 235 13.83 -25.72 -16.79
C PRO A 235 15.03 -25.57 -17.75
N PRO A 236 16.03 -24.71 -17.43
CA PRO A 236 17.27 -24.66 -18.20
C PRO A 236 18.17 -25.86 -17.89
N PRO A 237 19.12 -26.21 -18.79
CA PRO A 237 19.98 -27.38 -18.66
C PRO A 237 20.99 -27.22 -17.52
N GLN A 238 21.25 -28.32 -16.81
CA GLN A 238 22.25 -28.41 -15.75
C GLN A 238 23.68 -28.25 -16.29
N ALA A 239 24.49 -27.47 -15.57
CA ALA A 239 25.96 -27.49 -15.59
C ALA A 239 26.47 -26.91 -14.23
N PRO A 240 27.67 -27.26 -13.75
CA PRO A 240 27.87 -27.99 -12.50
C PRO A 240 28.07 -27.12 -11.25
N SER A 241 27.69 -27.69 -10.11
CA SER A 241 27.95 -27.21 -8.75
C SER A 241 29.45 -27.17 -8.44
N LEU A 242 29.93 -26.00 -8.01
CA LEU A 242 31.15 -25.81 -7.23
C LEU A 242 30.80 -24.79 -6.14
N ASP A 243 30.34 -25.29 -5.00
CA ASP A 243 30.50 -24.67 -3.66
C ASP A 243 29.91 -25.61 -2.59
N ALA A 244 30.37 -26.85 -2.60
CA ALA A 244 30.35 -27.72 -1.44
C ALA A 244 31.79 -27.80 -0.93
N GLN A 245 32.21 -26.85 -0.07
CA GLN A 245 33.30 -26.99 0.91
C GLN A 245 33.59 -25.66 1.62
N LYS A 246 32.75 -25.31 2.60
CA LYS A 246 33.16 -24.49 3.76
C LYS A 246 32.19 -24.62 4.93
N THR A 247 31.93 -25.86 5.34
CA THR A 247 31.30 -26.13 6.64
C THR A 247 31.79 -27.48 7.16
N ASN A 248 33.07 -27.56 7.53
CA ASN A 248 33.62 -28.72 8.25
C ASN A 248 34.87 -28.34 9.05
N THR A 249 34.77 -27.30 9.89
CA THR A 249 35.69 -27.04 11.00
C THR A 249 35.05 -26.04 11.97
N LEU A 250 33.96 -26.42 12.64
CA LEU A 250 33.52 -25.79 13.90
C LEU A 250 32.53 -26.69 14.67
N LYS A 251 32.78 -27.99 14.68
CA LYS A 251 32.09 -28.98 15.54
C LYS A 251 33.08 -30.01 16.05
N GLN A 252 34.06 -29.55 16.82
CA GLN A 252 34.83 -30.37 17.75
C GLN A 252 35.48 -29.42 18.75
N GLN A 253 35.38 -29.76 20.05
CA GLN A 253 35.68 -28.96 21.25
C GLN A 253 34.52 -28.00 21.60
N LEU A 254 33.72 -28.19 22.65
CA LEU A 254 33.93 -28.80 23.96
C LEU A 254 32.69 -29.64 24.40
N GLY A 255 32.90 -30.88 24.81
CA GLY A 255 32.23 -31.43 26.00
C GLY A 255 33.06 -31.00 27.22
N SER A 256 32.56 -30.90 28.45
CA SER A 256 31.93 -31.97 29.23
C SER A 256 31.45 -31.41 30.58
N ASN A 257 30.68 -32.25 31.30
CA ASN A 257 30.28 -32.22 32.73
C ASN A 257 28.81 -31.79 32.94
N GLN A 258 27.83 -32.68 33.07
CA GLN A 258 27.54 -33.77 34.05
C GLN A 258 26.72 -33.27 35.26
N GLU A 259 25.47 -33.78 35.34
CA GLU A 259 24.39 -33.69 36.35
C GLU A 259 24.73 -34.40 37.69
N PRO A 260 23.82 -34.58 38.70
CA PRO A 260 22.46 -34.03 38.97
C PRO A 260 22.27 -33.52 40.43
N GLY A 261 21.12 -32.90 40.74
CA GLY A 261 20.71 -32.59 42.11
C GLY A 261 19.20 -32.43 42.27
N ASP A 262 18.61 -33.45 42.90
CA ASP A 262 17.22 -33.64 43.32
C ASP A 262 16.73 -32.63 44.38
N GLY A 263 15.42 -32.43 44.50
CA GLY A 263 14.81 -31.65 45.58
C GLY A 263 13.47 -31.01 45.21
N GLY A 264 12.38 -31.77 45.35
CA GLY A 264 11.02 -31.28 45.16
C GLY A 264 10.56 -30.27 46.21
N ASN A 265 9.48 -29.55 45.88
CA ASN A 265 8.35 -29.41 46.80
C ASN A 265 7.08 -28.95 46.08
N VAL A 266 6.03 -29.72 46.33
CA VAL A 266 4.62 -29.47 46.07
C VAL A 266 4.12 -28.46 47.10
N VAL A 267 3.46 -27.36 46.69
CA VAL A 267 2.33 -26.76 47.44
C VAL A 267 1.42 -25.96 46.49
N THR A 268 0.12 -26.25 46.58
CA THR A 268 -1.07 -25.45 46.21
C THR A 268 -2.12 -25.87 47.26
N PRO A 269 -3.16 -25.08 47.64
CA PRO A 269 -3.62 -23.74 47.23
C PRO A 269 -3.82 -22.75 48.40
N GLU A 270 -4.06 -21.47 48.12
CA GLU A 270 -5.10 -20.72 48.86
C GLU A 270 -5.60 -19.47 48.11
N GLN A 271 -6.93 -19.35 48.03
CA GLN A 271 -7.72 -18.16 47.68
C GLN A 271 -8.44 -17.75 48.97
N PRO A 272 -8.58 -16.47 49.34
CA PRO A 272 -9.87 -15.77 49.11
C PRO A 272 -9.77 -14.24 48.93
N GLY A 273 -10.75 -13.64 48.25
CA GLY A 273 -10.99 -12.20 48.34
C GLY A 273 -11.86 -11.61 47.23
N VAL A 274 -13.18 -11.69 47.39
CA VAL A 274 -14.19 -10.93 46.61
C VAL A 274 -14.18 -9.47 47.07
N PRO A 275 -14.39 -8.49 46.16
CA PRO A 275 -15.45 -7.51 46.42
C PRO A 275 -16.31 -7.14 45.21
N THR A 276 -17.61 -7.29 45.45
CA THR A 276 -18.82 -6.57 45.01
C THR A 276 -18.76 -5.40 44.02
N ASP A 277 -19.75 -5.45 43.10
CA ASP A 277 -20.23 -4.44 42.16
C ASP A 277 -20.43 -3.02 42.73
N PRO A 278 -20.29 -1.98 41.89
CA PRO A 278 -21.06 -0.76 42.00
C PRO A 278 -22.19 -0.72 40.96
N ILE A 279 -23.40 -0.61 41.47
CA ILE A 279 -24.63 -0.23 40.77
C ILE A 279 -24.42 1.15 40.14
N VAL A 280 -24.55 1.26 38.82
CA VAL A 280 -24.68 2.54 38.12
C VAL A 280 -26.14 2.73 37.71
N THR A 281 -26.83 3.57 38.47
CA THR A 281 -28.12 4.15 38.13
C THR A 281 -28.00 5.06 36.90
N VAL A 282 -28.71 4.70 35.83
CA VAL A 282 -28.96 5.55 34.66
C VAL A 282 -30.03 6.61 35.01
N PRO A 283 -29.79 7.91 34.76
CA PRO A 283 -30.84 8.94 34.84
C PRO A 283 -31.77 8.86 33.61
N PRO A 284 -33.04 9.31 33.73
CA PRO A 284 -34.02 9.19 32.66
C PRO A 284 -33.72 10.17 31.53
N VAL A 285 -33.71 9.66 30.30
CA VAL A 285 -33.70 10.46 29.06
C VAL A 285 -35.14 10.90 28.79
N THR A 286 -35.39 12.20 28.91
CA THR A 286 -36.64 12.82 28.46
C THR A 286 -36.56 12.99 26.94
N GLU A 287 -37.39 12.23 26.23
CA GLU A 287 -37.57 12.30 24.78
C GLU A 287 -38.43 13.54 24.45
N THR A 288 -37.81 14.62 23.98
CA THR A 288 -38.50 15.73 23.33
C THR A 288 -38.66 15.41 21.85
N GLY A 289 -39.88 15.06 21.43
CA GLY A 289 -40.21 14.82 20.03
C GLY A 289 -39.96 16.03 19.12
N PRO A 290 -39.77 15.83 17.81
CA PRO A 290 -39.51 16.91 16.87
C PRO A 290 -40.77 17.76 16.64
N LEU A 291 -40.62 19.08 16.70
CA LEU A 291 -41.67 20.03 16.29
C LEU A 291 -41.93 19.92 14.77
N PRO A 292 -43.16 20.18 14.29
CA PRO A 292 -43.46 20.23 12.86
C PRO A 292 -42.69 21.37 12.19
N THR A 293 -41.88 21.06 11.18
CA THR A 293 -41.22 22.06 10.32
C THR A 293 -42.24 22.68 9.37
N GLU A 294 -42.34 24.01 9.43
CA GLU A 294 -43.13 24.85 8.53
C GLU A 294 -42.59 24.76 7.07
N PRO A 295 -43.45 24.80 6.03
CA PRO A 295 -43.01 24.68 4.65
C PRO A 295 -42.12 25.85 4.22
N THR A 296 -40.88 25.55 3.82
CA THR A 296 -39.92 26.53 3.31
C THR A 296 -40.35 27.09 1.95
N LYS A 297 -40.39 28.41 1.85
CA LYS A 297 -40.62 29.21 0.63
C LYS A 297 -39.53 28.93 -0.42
N PRO A 298 -39.83 28.95 -1.74
CA PRO A 298 -38.82 28.74 -2.79
C PRO A 298 -37.73 29.82 -2.73
N VAL A 299 -36.46 29.41 -2.73
CA VAL A 299 -35.29 30.29 -2.80
C VAL A 299 -34.86 30.38 -4.27
N ASP A 300 -34.79 31.61 -4.81
CA ASP A 300 -34.29 31.88 -6.16
C ASP A 300 -32.83 31.41 -6.32
N PRO A 301 -32.45 30.81 -7.47
CA PRO A 301 -31.09 30.35 -7.70
C PRO A 301 -30.12 31.54 -7.82
N LYS A 302 -29.16 31.59 -6.89
CA LYS A 302 -28.02 32.52 -6.89
C LYS A 302 -27.18 32.32 -8.17
N PRO A 303 -26.75 33.39 -8.87
CA PRO A 303 -25.87 33.29 -10.03
C PRO A 303 -24.58 32.53 -9.69
N ALA A 304 -24.17 31.61 -10.56
CA ALA A 304 -22.94 30.83 -10.38
C ALA A 304 -21.70 31.74 -10.46
N ASP A 305 -20.82 31.62 -9.46
CA ASP A 305 -19.55 32.34 -9.42
C ASP A 305 -18.66 31.97 -10.62
N PRO A 306 -17.85 32.91 -11.15
CA PRO A 306 -16.97 32.65 -12.29
C PRO A 306 -15.95 31.56 -11.98
N VAL A 307 -15.88 30.54 -12.84
CA VAL A 307 -14.94 29.43 -12.75
C VAL A 307 -13.50 29.95 -12.81
N LYS A 308 -12.77 29.91 -11.69
CA LYS A 308 -11.32 30.15 -11.68
C LYS A 308 -10.63 29.09 -12.57
N VAL A 309 -10.01 29.53 -13.65
CA VAL A 309 -9.19 28.66 -14.51
C VAL A 309 -7.93 28.26 -13.72
N VAL A 310 -7.92 27.04 -13.21
CA VAL A 310 -6.73 26.48 -12.53
C VAL A 310 -5.64 26.22 -13.59
N PRO A 311 -4.40 26.72 -13.42
CA PRO A 311 -3.30 26.44 -14.35
C PRO A 311 -2.89 24.97 -14.28
N ASP A 312 -2.22 24.48 -15.34
CA ASP A 312 -1.59 23.15 -15.31
C ASP A 312 -0.42 23.14 -14.32
N ARG A 313 -0.16 22.00 -13.67
CA ARG A 313 1.01 21.86 -12.78
C ARG A 313 2.29 22.00 -13.57
N GLY A 314 3.15 22.92 -13.17
CA GLY A 314 4.44 23.17 -13.80
C GLY A 314 5.61 22.43 -13.13
N ILE A 315 6.79 22.63 -13.71
CA ILE A 315 8.05 22.05 -13.23
C ILE A 315 8.94 23.15 -12.66
N VAL A 316 9.39 22.96 -11.42
CA VAL A 316 10.47 23.78 -10.83
C VAL A 316 11.61 22.85 -10.44
N TRP A 317 12.81 23.08 -10.96
CA TRP A 317 13.98 22.30 -10.59
C TRP A 317 15.23 23.16 -10.57
N GLY A 318 16.23 22.70 -9.83
CA GLY A 318 17.54 23.34 -9.81
C GLY A 318 18.40 22.86 -8.66
N ARG A 319 19.60 23.42 -8.57
CA ARG A 319 20.50 23.13 -7.45
C ARG A 319 19.94 23.72 -6.17
N TRP A 320 19.78 22.90 -5.13
CA TRP A 320 19.30 23.36 -3.83
C TRP A 320 20.41 23.73 -2.85
N GLN A 321 21.66 23.47 -3.22
CA GLN A 321 22.84 23.87 -2.47
C GLN A 321 23.90 24.45 -3.42
N PRO A 322 24.80 25.32 -2.92
CA PRO A 322 25.89 25.86 -3.72
C PRO A 322 26.87 24.76 -4.13
N VAL A 323 27.47 24.91 -5.32
CA VAL A 323 28.48 24.00 -5.85
C VAL A 323 29.58 24.83 -6.48
N LEU A 324 30.80 24.70 -5.95
CA LEU A 324 31.92 25.59 -6.30
C LEU A 324 31.47 27.05 -6.11
N ASP A 325 31.71 27.92 -7.10
CA ASP A 325 31.32 29.34 -7.07
C ASP A 325 29.88 29.59 -7.53
N GLN A 326 29.09 28.54 -7.78
CA GLN A 326 27.70 28.68 -8.21
C GLN A 326 26.75 28.58 -7.01
N ALA A 327 25.97 29.64 -6.80
CA ALA A 327 24.90 29.66 -5.80
C ALA A 327 23.82 28.60 -6.09
N ALA A 328 23.03 28.29 -5.05
CA ALA A 328 21.82 27.51 -5.19
C ALA A 328 20.85 28.21 -6.14
N ALA A 329 20.27 27.45 -7.07
CA ALA A 329 19.27 27.93 -8.02
C ALA A 329 17.84 27.80 -7.48
N VAL A 330 17.63 26.98 -6.45
CA VAL A 330 16.33 26.74 -5.81
C VAL A 330 16.48 26.80 -4.30
N ASP A 331 15.54 27.47 -3.64
CA ASP A 331 15.37 27.43 -2.19
C ASP A 331 14.26 26.43 -1.84
N LEU A 332 14.63 25.33 -1.18
CA LEU A 332 13.70 24.25 -0.82
C LEU A 332 12.55 24.73 0.05
N VAL A 333 12.84 25.57 1.05
CA VAL A 333 11.86 26.02 2.04
C VAL A 333 10.91 27.00 1.37
N ALA A 334 11.43 27.91 0.54
CA ALA A 334 10.61 28.84 -0.21
C ALA A 334 9.66 28.12 -1.17
N GLU A 335 10.10 27.07 -1.87
CA GLU A 335 9.24 26.30 -2.77
C GLU A 335 8.16 25.49 -2.04
N LEU A 336 8.50 24.86 -0.92
CA LEU A 336 7.52 24.16 -0.09
C LEU A 336 6.46 25.13 0.48
N ASN A 337 6.86 26.34 0.88
CA ASN A 337 5.95 27.37 1.38
C ASN A 337 5.00 27.91 0.29
N LYS A 338 5.36 27.80 -1.00
CA LYS A 338 4.45 28.08 -2.13
C LYS A 338 3.43 26.96 -2.36
N GLY A 339 3.50 25.87 -1.61
CA GLY A 339 2.64 24.70 -1.75
C GLY A 339 3.07 23.76 -2.87
N SER A 340 4.30 23.91 -3.39
CA SER A 340 4.88 22.98 -4.36
C SER A 340 5.17 21.62 -3.70
N GLU A 341 4.90 20.54 -4.43
CA GLU A 341 5.20 19.18 -4.00
C GLU A 341 6.64 18.82 -4.37
N LEU A 342 7.46 18.42 -3.40
CA LEU A 342 8.79 17.86 -3.67
C LEU A 342 8.63 16.46 -4.27
N VAL A 343 8.99 16.31 -5.55
CA VAL A 343 8.87 15.03 -6.28
C VAL A 343 10.12 14.18 -6.14
N ALA A 344 11.30 14.80 -6.23
CA ALA A 344 12.57 14.11 -6.09
C ALA A 344 13.64 15.07 -5.54
N GLN A 345 14.61 14.49 -4.83
CA GLN A 345 15.79 15.20 -4.33
C GLN A 345 16.99 14.26 -4.38
N ASN A 346 18.13 14.78 -4.83
CA ASN A 346 19.42 14.13 -4.68
C ASN A 346 20.40 15.03 -3.94
N SER A 347 21.70 14.66 -3.93
CA SER A 347 22.70 15.42 -3.19
C SER A 347 22.83 16.88 -3.63
N TYR A 348 22.49 17.26 -4.87
CA TYR A 348 22.68 18.66 -5.33
C TYR A 348 21.44 19.33 -5.90
N TYR A 349 20.47 18.55 -6.37
CA TYR A 349 19.31 19.02 -7.12
C TYR A 349 18.00 18.60 -6.46
N ALA A 350 16.99 19.45 -6.62
CA ALA A 350 15.63 19.20 -6.18
C ALA A 350 14.68 19.44 -7.35
N LEU A 351 13.61 18.65 -7.37
CA LEU A 351 12.59 18.67 -8.40
C LEU A 351 11.22 18.79 -7.72
N PHE A 352 10.53 19.88 -8.04
CA PHE A 352 9.24 20.25 -7.52
C PHE A 352 8.18 20.25 -8.61
N ARG A 353 6.97 19.91 -8.20
CA ARG A 353 5.74 20.03 -8.98
C ARG A 353 4.91 21.13 -8.36
N THR A 354 4.61 22.18 -9.12
CA THR A 354 3.80 23.30 -8.62
C THR A 354 2.33 22.89 -8.48
N GLN A 355 1.53 23.71 -7.79
CA GLN A 355 0.09 23.49 -7.72
C GLN A 355 -0.59 23.75 -9.06
N GLY A 356 -1.66 23.01 -9.32
CA GLY A 356 -2.38 23.08 -10.59
C GLY A 356 -3.20 21.83 -10.86
N LYS A 357 -3.77 21.76 -12.07
CA LYS A 357 -4.55 20.62 -12.56
C LYS A 357 -3.75 19.33 -12.53
N GLU A 358 -4.38 18.26 -12.07
CA GLU A 358 -3.75 16.94 -12.02
C GLU A 358 -3.41 16.44 -13.43
N TYR A 359 -2.18 15.94 -13.60
CA TYR A 359 -1.74 15.35 -14.85
C TYR A 359 -2.35 13.96 -14.98
N LEU A 360 -3.13 13.73 -16.04
CA LEU A 360 -3.62 12.41 -16.40
C LEU A 360 -2.81 11.86 -17.57
N VAL A 361 -2.07 10.79 -17.32
CA VAL A 361 -1.32 10.09 -18.37
C VAL A 361 -2.29 9.54 -19.42
N PRO A 362 -2.02 9.71 -20.73
CA PRO A 362 -2.79 9.06 -21.78
C PRO A 362 -2.88 7.55 -21.60
N GLU A 363 -4.05 6.95 -21.83
CA GLU A 363 -4.23 5.50 -21.64
C GLU A 363 -3.59 4.64 -22.74
N ARG A 364 -3.28 5.24 -23.90
CA ARG A 364 -2.72 4.55 -25.06
C ARG A 364 -1.71 5.40 -25.83
N GLY A 365 -0.85 4.73 -26.59
CA GLY A 365 0.13 5.35 -27.48
C GLY A 365 1.46 5.69 -26.81
N GLY A 366 2.27 6.49 -27.49
CA GLY A 366 3.58 6.89 -27.00
C GLY A 366 3.90 8.34 -27.37
N VAL A 367 4.81 8.94 -26.60
CA VAL A 367 5.31 10.30 -26.83
C VAL A 367 6.82 10.32 -26.68
N SER A 368 7.49 11.13 -27.50
CA SER A 368 8.92 11.38 -27.39
C SER A 368 9.13 12.84 -27.01
N PHE A 369 10.17 13.10 -26.22
CA PHE A 369 10.60 14.42 -25.81
C PHE A 369 12.06 14.62 -26.20
N GLU A 370 12.41 15.88 -26.48
CA GLU A 370 13.75 16.34 -26.78
C GLU A 370 14.37 17.02 -25.57
N LEU A 371 15.67 16.85 -25.40
CA LEU A 371 16.42 17.46 -24.31
C LEU A 371 16.43 18.99 -24.50
N SER A 372 15.92 19.71 -23.50
CA SER A 372 15.92 21.18 -23.48
C SER A 372 17.05 21.77 -22.62
N GLY A 373 17.53 21.00 -21.65
CA GLY A 373 18.61 21.40 -20.76
C GLY A 373 18.95 20.32 -19.74
N GLY A 374 20.14 20.44 -19.15
CA GLY A 374 20.58 19.53 -18.09
C GLY A 374 21.87 20.00 -17.44
N SER A 375 22.04 19.64 -16.18
CA SER A 375 23.24 19.97 -15.39
C SER A 375 23.53 18.83 -14.42
N ALA A 376 24.81 18.57 -14.20
CA ALA A 376 25.26 17.56 -13.27
C ALA A 376 26.53 17.97 -12.51
N VAL A 377 26.71 17.34 -11.35
CA VAL A 377 27.88 17.46 -10.48
C VAL A 377 28.47 16.07 -10.32
N ILE A 378 29.77 15.95 -10.61
CA ILE A 378 30.56 14.75 -10.35
C ILE A 378 31.32 14.98 -9.04
N ARG A 379 30.98 14.17 -8.04
CA ARG A 379 31.65 14.15 -6.73
C ARG A 379 32.59 12.96 -6.64
N ASP A 380 33.77 13.19 -6.10
CA ASP A 380 34.71 12.14 -5.76
C ASP A 380 34.48 11.67 -4.32
N ASP A 381 34.65 10.37 -4.05
CA ASP A 381 34.61 9.85 -2.68
C ASP A 381 35.74 10.45 -1.84
N ASN A 382 36.88 10.78 -2.47
CA ASN A 382 37.93 11.56 -1.83
C ASN A 382 37.53 13.03 -1.80
N THR A 383 37.05 13.50 -0.66
CA THR A 383 36.58 14.87 -0.45
C THR A 383 37.66 15.95 -0.61
N ALA A 384 38.94 15.56 -0.69
CA ALA A 384 40.02 16.49 -1.03
C ALA A 384 40.03 16.89 -2.52
N ILE A 385 39.36 16.12 -3.37
CA ILE A 385 39.22 16.40 -4.80
C ILE A 385 37.97 17.27 -5.01
N ALA A 386 38.16 18.43 -5.63
CA ALA A 386 37.07 19.35 -5.91
C ALA A 386 36.01 18.72 -6.83
N ASN A 387 34.75 19.08 -6.59
CA ASN A 387 33.62 18.69 -7.45
C ASN A 387 33.83 19.21 -8.88
N ARG A 388 33.34 18.46 -9.86
CA ARG A 388 33.41 18.84 -11.28
C ARG A 388 32.00 19.02 -11.84
N LEU A 389 31.81 20.05 -12.64
CA LEU A 389 30.55 20.26 -13.35
C LEU A 389 30.54 19.44 -14.64
N ALA A 390 29.35 18.94 -14.99
CA ALA A 390 29.08 18.24 -16.23
C ALA A 390 27.78 18.74 -16.86
N SER A 391 27.72 18.69 -18.20
CA SER A 391 26.54 18.96 -19.01
C SER A 391 25.94 17.67 -19.54
N VAL A 392 24.75 17.79 -20.12
CA VAL A 392 24.02 16.68 -20.73
C VAL A 392 23.74 17.03 -22.19
N GLU A 393 24.01 16.11 -23.10
CA GLU A 393 23.87 16.27 -24.56
C GLU A 393 23.20 15.05 -25.20
N ASN A 394 22.75 15.18 -26.46
CA ASN A 394 22.22 14.08 -27.29
C ASN A 394 21.11 13.26 -26.60
N GLY A 395 20.29 13.92 -25.79
CA GLY A 395 19.30 13.26 -24.96
C GLY A 395 18.04 12.85 -25.72
N VAL A 396 17.54 11.65 -25.42
CA VAL A 396 16.25 11.14 -25.88
C VAL A 396 15.45 10.68 -24.66
N LEU A 397 14.17 11.04 -24.61
CA LEU A 397 13.22 10.55 -23.61
C LEU A 397 11.95 10.08 -24.32
N LYS A 398 11.60 8.80 -24.16
CA LYS A 398 10.44 8.17 -24.79
C LYS A 398 9.54 7.54 -23.76
N PHE A 399 8.24 7.72 -23.95
CA PHE A 399 7.19 7.10 -23.16
C PHE A 399 6.35 6.19 -24.05
N ASN A 400 6.04 5.01 -23.52
CA ASN A 400 5.06 4.09 -24.07
C ASN A 400 3.98 3.88 -23.00
N PHE A 401 2.81 4.46 -23.23
CA PHE A 401 1.72 4.45 -22.28
C PHE A 401 0.91 3.16 -22.32
N ASP A 402 0.89 2.46 -23.45
CA ASP A 402 0.29 1.13 -23.56
C ASP A 402 0.93 0.17 -22.54
N ASN A 403 2.26 0.26 -22.38
CA ASN A 403 3.05 -0.56 -21.46
C ASN A 403 3.40 0.14 -20.14
N ARG A 404 3.02 1.42 -19.99
CA ARG A 404 3.38 2.31 -18.86
C ARG A 404 4.88 2.30 -18.55
N THR A 405 5.69 2.40 -19.61
CA THR A 405 7.15 2.39 -19.54
C THR A 405 7.75 3.66 -20.11
N PHE A 406 8.95 4.02 -19.67
CA PHE A 406 9.79 4.99 -20.36
C PHE A 406 11.18 4.43 -20.64
N ALA A 407 11.86 5.05 -21.59
CA ALA A 407 13.27 4.84 -21.88
C ALA A 407 13.92 6.19 -22.12
N THR A 408 15.10 6.39 -21.53
CA THR A 408 15.91 7.58 -21.75
C THR A 408 17.38 7.23 -21.89
N ASN A 409 18.06 7.99 -22.72
CA ASN A 409 19.50 8.00 -22.82
C ASN A 409 20.00 9.40 -23.14
N PHE A 410 21.24 9.69 -22.77
CA PHE A 410 21.93 10.93 -23.08
C PHE A 410 23.43 10.75 -22.87
N ASP A 411 24.21 11.68 -23.41
CA ASP A 411 25.64 11.78 -23.14
C ASP A 411 25.88 12.72 -21.97
N LEU A 412 26.50 12.23 -20.90
CA LEU A 412 27.07 13.07 -19.85
C LEU A 412 28.46 13.53 -20.28
N VAL A 413 28.66 14.84 -20.33
CA VAL A 413 29.89 15.43 -20.87
C VAL A 413 30.55 16.32 -19.81
N ASN A 414 31.85 16.13 -19.62
CA ASN A 414 32.70 17.10 -18.92
C ASN A 414 33.95 17.39 -19.78
N GLN A 415 34.90 18.15 -19.25
CA GLN A 415 36.10 18.55 -19.99
C GLN A 415 37.01 17.38 -20.43
N SER A 416 36.90 16.21 -19.79
CA SER A 416 37.82 15.09 -19.94
C SER A 416 37.16 13.77 -20.39
N GLU A 417 35.85 13.62 -20.24
CA GLU A 417 35.15 12.36 -20.54
C GLU A 417 33.73 12.61 -21.08
N ARG A 418 33.29 11.68 -21.93
CA ARG A 418 31.90 11.53 -22.39
C ARG A 418 31.41 10.15 -21.97
N LEU A 419 30.30 10.09 -21.24
CA LEU A 419 29.75 8.85 -20.71
C LEU A 419 28.31 8.71 -21.18
N LEU A 420 28.00 7.59 -21.84
CA LEU A 420 26.62 7.26 -22.19
C LEU A 420 25.85 6.93 -20.90
N MET A 421 24.78 7.65 -20.66
CA MET A 421 23.85 7.44 -19.55
C MET A 421 22.55 6.92 -20.11
N GLN A 422 21.99 5.87 -19.50
CA GLN A 422 20.73 5.29 -19.95
C GLN A 422 19.96 4.65 -18.81
N SER A 423 18.64 4.77 -18.90
CA SER A 423 17.70 4.18 -17.96
C SER A 423 16.40 3.86 -18.67
N THR A 424 15.87 2.71 -18.35
CA THR A 424 14.47 2.33 -18.60
C THR A 424 13.72 2.30 -17.28
N GLY A 425 12.39 2.37 -17.31
CA GLY A 425 11.60 2.27 -16.09
C GLY A 425 10.10 2.40 -16.32
N LYS A 426 9.38 2.72 -15.25
CA LYS A 426 7.91 2.75 -15.20
C LYS A 426 7.36 4.16 -15.06
N VAL A 427 6.13 4.33 -15.56
CA VAL A 427 5.36 5.58 -15.54
C VAL A 427 4.07 5.34 -14.75
N SER A 428 3.84 6.16 -13.74
CA SER A 428 2.64 6.17 -12.91
C SER A 428 1.55 7.02 -13.54
N SER A 429 0.29 6.78 -13.20
CA SER A 429 -0.88 7.47 -13.78
C SER A 429 -0.89 8.99 -13.54
N ASP A 430 -0.19 9.47 -12.51
CA ASP A 430 -0.04 10.89 -12.15
C ASP A 430 1.12 11.58 -12.90
N GLY A 431 1.65 10.94 -13.94
CA GLY A 431 2.75 11.44 -14.75
C GLY A 431 4.13 11.28 -14.13
N ARG A 432 4.27 10.72 -12.92
CA ARG A 432 5.58 10.41 -12.35
C ARG A 432 6.23 9.22 -13.04
N PHE A 433 7.55 9.23 -13.19
CA PHE A 433 8.28 8.09 -13.73
C PHE A 433 9.57 7.84 -12.95
N VAL A 434 9.90 6.56 -12.77
CA VAL A 434 11.05 6.12 -11.96
C VAL A 434 11.78 5.01 -12.71
N GLY A 435 13.10 5.17 -12.82
CA GLY A 435 13.99 4.20 -13.47
C GLY A 435 14.04 2.88 -12.72
N ASP A 436 14.14 1.79 -13.47
CA ASP A 436 14.47 0.47 -12.91
C ASP A 436 15.90 0.50 -12.30
N PRO A 437 16.25 -0.43 -11.40
CA PRO A 437 17.52 -0.38 -10.67
C PRO A 437 18.75 -0.29 -11.59
N LEU A 438 19.72 0.55 -11.23
CA LEU A 438 20.96 0.81 -11.99
C LEU A 438 21.90 -0.39 -12.19
N TYR A 439 21.57 -1.55 -11.62
CA TYR A 439 22.32 -2.81 -11.78
C TYR A 439 21.63 -3.77 -12.75
N VAL A 440 20.45 -3.41 -13.26
CA VAL A 440 19.74 -4.15 -14.30
C VAL A 440 20.13 -3.58 -15.64
N GLN A 441 20.85 -4.36 -16.45
CA GLN A 441 21.23 -3.96 -17.81
C GLN A 441 19.97 -3.65 -18.64
N PRO A 442 19.95 -2.56 -19.44
CA PRO A 442 21.08 -1.69 -19.78
C PRO A 442 21.27 -0.48 -18.84
N ASN A 443 20.51 -0.37 -17.75
CA ASN A 443 20.49 0.83 -16.90
C ASN A 443 21.84 1.05 -16.22
N ASN A 444 22.27 2.31 -16.18
CA ASN A 444 23.49 2.73 -15.48
C ASN A 444 23.28 4.00 -14.63
N MET A 445 22.04 4.42 -14.45
CA MET A 445 21.65 5.52 -13.55
C MET A 445 20.30 5.25 -12.91
N SER A 446 20.08 5.79 -11.71
CA SER A 446 18.73 6.01 -11.16
C SER A 446 18.08 7.20 -11.85
N VAL A 447 16.77 7.15 -12.02
CA VAL A 447 15.97 8.26 -12.57
C VAL A 447 14.73 8.43 -11.71
N SER A 448 14.40 9.67 -11.35
CA SER A 448 13.13 10.01 -10.71
C SER A 448 12.63 11.35 -11.22
N GLY A 449 11.44 11.36 -11.82
CA GLY A 449 10.92 12.54 -12.51
C GLY A 449 9.42 12.53 -12.71
N PHE A 450 8.92 13.53 -13.43
CA PHE A 450 7.53 13.59 -13.84
C PHE A 450 7.30 14.37 -15.14
N ILE A 451 6.17 14.09 -15.77
CA ILE A 451 5.63 14.78 -16.95
C ILE A 451 4.64 15.85 -16.49
N SER A 452 4.66 16.99 -17.16
CA SER A 452 3.73 18.10 -17.02
C SER A 452 3.06 18.39 -18.38
N LEU A 453 1.82 18.90 -18.36
CA LEU A 453 1.13 19.42 -19.54
C LEU A 453 1.50 20.88 -19.85
N GLU A 454 2.29 21.52 -18.99
CA GLU A 454 2.79 22.87 -19.20
C GLU A 454 3.46 22.96 -20.59
N ASN A 455 3.25 24.08 -21.29
CA ASN A 455 3.85 24.36 -22.60
C ASN A 455 3.65 23.24 -23.64
N SER A 456 2.45 22.62 -23.67
CA SER A 456 2.08 21.52 -24.58
C SER A 456 2.75 20.17 -24.30
N GLY A 457 3.46 20.06 -23.17
CA GLY A 457 4.13 18.85 -22.72
C GLY A 457 5.59 19.09 -22.39
N THR A 458 5.92 19.02 -21.10
CA THR A 458 7.29 19.06 -20.59
C THR A 458 7.54 17.89 -19.66
N ALA A 459 8.80 17.52 -19.46
CA ALA A 459 9.19 16.56 -18.45
C ALA A 459 10.50 16.98 -17.80
N ALA A 460 10.72 16.57 -16.56
CA ALA A 460 11.99 16.74 -15.89
C ALA A 460 12.25 15.57 -14.96
N TYR A 461 13.52 15.24 -14.78
CA TYR A 461 13.93 14.21 -13.84
C TYR A 461 15.30 14.50 -13.22
N LEU A 462 15.49 13.97 -12.02
CA LEU A 462 16.79 13.84 -11.38
C LEU A 462 17.39 12.48 -11.71
N PHE A 463 18.71 12.43 -11.82
CA PHE A 463 19.45 11.20 -12.02
C PHE A 463 20.68 11.11 -11.15
N ASP A 464 21.04 9.89 -10.77
CA ASP A 464 22.27 9.60 -10.03
C ASP A 464 22.96 8.38 -10.64
N SER A 465 24.28 8.39 -10.67
CA SER A 465 25.03 7.26 -11.19
C SER A 465 26.35 7.09 -10.47
N ARG A 466 26.71 5.83 -10.24
CA ARG A 466 28.01 5.47 -9.70
C ARG A 466 28.98 5.19 -10.85
N LEU A 467 29.99 6.04 -11.00
CA LEU A 467 31.03 5.87 -11.99
C LEU A 467 32.19 5.03 -11.44
N SER A 468 33.04 4.56 -12.35
CA SER A 468 34.31 3.95 -11.99
C SER A 468 35.24 4.92 -11.25
N GLY A 469 36.11 4.36 -10.41
CA GLY A 469 37.15 5.12 -9.71
C GLY A 469 36.66 5.95 -8.54
N GLY A 470 35.59 5.54 -7.86
CA GLY A 470 35.18 6.22 -6.63
C GLY A 470 34.36 7.49 -6.86
N ARG A 471 33.69 7.65 -8.01
CA ARG A 471 33.01 8.90 -8.38
C ARG A 471 31.51 8.69 -8.49
N THR A 472 30.72 9.69 -8.10
CA THR A 472 29.26 9.67 -8.19
C THR A 472 28.77 10.92 -8.90
N VAL A 473 27.87 10.74 -9.86
CA VAL A 473 27.18 11.82 -10.56
C VAL A 473 25.83 12.05 -9.92
N TYR A 474 25.48 13.31 -9.77
CA TYR A 474 24.16 13.78 -9.39
C TYR A 474 23.75 14.83 -10.40
N GLY A 475 22.59 14.68 -11.03
CA GLY A 475 22.16 15.62 -12.06
C GLY A 475 20.66 15.77 -12.17
N ALA A 476 20.28 16.70 -13.04
CA ALA A 476 18.92 17.02 -13.39
C ALA A 476 18.82 17.34 -14.87
N THR A 477 17.68 17.02 -15.48
CA THR A 477 17.40 17.25 -16.89
C THR A 477 15.99 17.81 -17.08
N SER A 478 15.81 18.61 -18.12
CA SER A 478 14.52 19.14 -18.58
C SER A 478 14.29 18.81 -20.05
N TRP A 479 13.04 18.55 -20.39
CA TRP A 479 12.63 17.99 -21.67
C TRP A 479 11.39 18.69 -22.18
N ASN A 480 11.35 18.97 -23.48
CA ASN A 480 10.22 19.58 -24.15
C ASN A 480 9.70 18.64 -25.24
N LYS A 481 8.39 18.64 -25.45
CA LYS A 481 7.80 17.93 -26.59
C LYS A 481 8.25 18.64 -27.88
N PRO A 482 8.71 17.91 -28.92
CA PRO A 482 9.03 18.52 -30.20
C PRO A 482 7.78 19.21 -30.78
N LYS A 483 7.99 20.37 -31.42
CA LYS A 483 6.92 21.20 -31.99
C LYS A 483 6.24 20.56 -33.18
#